data_AF-A0A1E7Y2E9-F1
#
_entry.id   AF-A0A1E7Y2E9-F1
#
_cell.length_a   1.000
_cell.length_b   1.000
_cell.length_c   1.000
_cell.angle_alpha   90.00
_cell.angle_beta   90.00
_cell.angle_gamma   90.00
#
_symmetry.space_group_name_H-M   'P 1'
#
loop_
_entity.id
_entity.type
_entity.pdbx_description
1 polymer ?
#
loop_
_entity_poly.entity_id
_entity_poly.type
_entity_poly.pdbx_seq_one_letter_code
_entity_poly.pdbx_strand_id
1 'polypeptide(L)' 'MATHPKTLEELHRRHNMHTLSGNWRVRYECHVANAGDWLVIWSSNDSVAFFERTGSHDELFR' A
#
# COMPACT_ATOMS: atom_id res chain seq x y z
N MET A 1 -2.30 13.81 6.09
CA MET A 1 -1.36 13.62 7.21
C MET A 1 -0.01 14.11 6.73
N ALA A 2 0.78 14.80 7.56
CA ALA A 2 2.15 15.10 7.19
C ALA A 2 2.95 13.79 7.15
N THR A 3 3.09 13.20 5.96
CA THR A 3 3.97 12.04 5.76
C THR A 3 5.39 12.52 5.98
N HIS A 4 6.05 12.00 7.01
CA HIS A 4 7.45 12.32 7.22
C HIS A 4 8.22 11.73 6.02
N PRO A 5 9.05 12.49 5.29
CA PRO A 5 9.67 12.00 4.04
C PRO A 5 10.43 10.69 4.24
N LYS A 6 11.11 10.54 5.38
CA LYS A 6 11.79 9.31 5.81
C LYS A 6 10.86 8.11 5.96
N THR A 7 9.64 8.26 6.47
CA THR A 7 8.72 7.12 6.63
C THR A 7 8.18 6.65 5.29
N LEU A 8 7.98 7.58 4.34
CA LEU A 8 7.55 7.24 2.99
C LEU A 8 8.67 6.52 2.21
N GLU A 9 9.92 6.96 2.38
CA GLU A 9 11.09 6.31 1.78
C GLU A 9 11.25 4.86 2.27
N GLU A 10 11.05 4.60 3.58
CA GLU A 10 11.10 3.23 4.11
C GLU A 10 10.01 2.34 3.52
N LEU A 11 8.79 2.85 3.31
CA LEU A 11 7.72 2.10 2.66
C LEU A 11 8.09 1.69 1.22
N HIS A 12 8.62 2.63 0.43
CA HIS A 12 9.07 2.31 -0.93
C HIS A 12 10.22 1.32 -0.93
N ARG A 13 11.23 1.53 -0.08
CA ARG A 13 12.48 0.76 -0.10
C ARG A 13 12.36 -0.64 0.52
N ARG A 14 11.63 -0.76 1.63
CA ARG A 14 11.59 -2.01 2.42
C ARG A 14 10.30 -2.81 2.25
N HIS A 15 9.21 -2.15 1.86
CA HIS A 15 7.88 -2.75 1.75
C HIS A 15 7.37 -2.76 0.31
N ASN A 16 8.21 -2.38 -0.66
CA ASN A 16 7.87 -2.31 -2.08
C ASN A 16 6.64 -1.44 -2.35
N MET A 17 6.47 -0.35 -1.60
CA MET A 17 5.31 0.52 -1.78
C MET A 17 5.28 1.10 -3.19
N HIS A 18 4.13 0.98 -3.86
CA HIS A 18 3.92 1.56 -5.17
C HIS A 18 2.44 1.86 -5.41
N THR A 19 2.15 2.63 -6.45
CA THR A 19 0.77 2.87 -6.88
C THR A 19 0.29 1.77 -7.83
N LEU A 20 -0.92 1.29 -7.61
CA LEU A 20 -1.59 0.34 -8.49
C LEU A 20 -2.11 0.99 -9.78
N SER A 21 -2.34 0.16 -10.79
CA SER A 21 -2.86 0.55 -12.10
C SER A 21 -4.24 -0.08 -12.39
N GLY A 22 -4.82 0.20 -13.56
CA GLY A 22 -6.12 -0.35 -13.95
C GLY A 22 -7.28 0.11 -13.05
N ASN A 23 -8.14 -0.82 -12.63
CA ASN A 23 -9.29 -0.52 -11.76
C ASN A 23 -8.89 0.02 -10.37
N TRP A 24 -7.63 -0.19 -9.98
CA TRP A 24 -7.08 0.24 -8.70
C TRP A 24 -6.25 1.53 -8.81
N ARG A 25 -6.35 2.26 -9.93
CA ARG A 25 -5.54 3.45 -10.19
C ARG A 25 -5.55 4.43 -9.01
N VAL A 26 -4.38 4.98 -8.70
CA VAL A 26 -4.12 5.97 -7.63
C VAL A 26 -4.12 5.39 -6.21
N ARG A 27 -4.44 4.10 -6.02
CA ARG A 27 -4.27 3.43 -4.72
C ARG A 27 -2.85 2.95 -4.54
N TYR A 28 -2.41 2.91 -3.30
CA TYR A 28 -1.12 2.40 -2.90
C TYR A 28 -1.25 0.94 -2.48
N GLU A 29 -0.18 0.19 -2.71
CA GLU A 29 -0.01 -1.17 -2.20
C GLU A 29 1.41 -1.33 -1.63
N CYS A 30 1.54 -2.14 -0.58
CA CYS A 30 2.83 -2.60 -0.08
C CYS A 30 2.73 -3.96 0.64
N HIS A 31 3.88 -4.61 0.82
CA HIS A 31 4.01 -5.83 1.62
C HIS A 31 4.07 -5.53 3.13
N VAL A 32 3.15 -6.12 3.88
CA VAL A 32 3.06 -5.95 5.33
C VAL A 32 4.10 -6.82 6.02
N ALA A 33 4.90 -6.19 6.89
CA ALA A 33 5.95 -6.85 7.70
C ALA A 33 6.98 -7.67 6.92
N ASN A 34 7.00 -7.58 5.58
CA ASN A 34 7.70 -8.51 4.69
C ASN A 34 7.36 -9.98 4.99
N ALA A 35 6.14 -10.22 5.48
CA ALA A 35 5.63 -11.52 5.85
C ALA A 35 5.09 -12.23 4.60
N GLY A 36 6.00 -12.65 3.72
CA GLY A 36 5.65 -13.35 2.49
C GLY A 36 4.70 -12.55 1.60
N ASP A 37 3.57 -13.18 1.26
CA ASP A 37 2.61 -12.67 0.27
C ASP A 37 1.56 -11.70 0.83
N TRP A 38 1.73 -11.20 2.06
CA TRP A 38 0.71 -10.37 2.70
C TRP A 38 0.77 -8.91 2.27
N LEU A 39 -0.28 -8.45 1.60
CA LEU A 39 -0.41 -7.09 1.06
C LEU A 39 -1.44 -6.26 1.83
N VAL A 40 -1.27 -4.93 1.76
CA VAL A 40 -2.30 -3.95 2.11
C VAL A 40 -2.51 -2.99 0.94
N ILE A 41 -3.77 -2.72 0.60
CA ILE A 41 -4.16 -1.72 -0.39
C ILE A 41 -4.85 -0.57 0.34
N TRP A 42 -4.42 0.66 0.09
CA TRP A 42 -5.02 1.84 0.67
C TRP A 42 -5.08 3.02 -0.29
N SER A 43 -5.98 3.95 -0.01
CA SER A 43 -5.96 5.31 -0.54
C SER A 43 -5.82 6.31 0.60
N SER A 44 -5.43 7.54 0.29
CA SER A 44 -5.31 8.59 1.31
C SER A 44 -5.62 9.96 0.75
N ASN A 45 -6.07 10.85 1.62
CA ASN A 45 -6.14 12.28 1.37
C ASN A 45 -5.33 13.05 2.43
N ASP A 46 -5.51 14.37 2.48
CA ASP A 46 -4.76 15.25 3.37
C ASP A 46 -5.00 14.99 4.87
N SER A 47 -5.99 14.19 5.26
CA SER A 47 -6.34 13.94 6.66
C SER A 47 -6.52 12.47 7.03
N VAL A 48 -6.88 11.61 6.08
CA VAL A 48 -7.30 10.23 6.33
C VAL A 48 -6.60 9.25 5.38
N ALA A 49 -6.27 8.08 5.91
CA ALA A 49 -5.93 6.89 5.14
C ALA A 49 -7.08 5.89 5.21
N PHE A 50 -7.52 5.40 4.05
CA PHE A 50 -8.58 4.40 3.90
C PHE A 50 -7.94 3.07 3.54
N PHE A 51 -7.92 2.13 4.49
CA PHE A 51 -7.48 0.76 4.25
C PHE A 51 -8.60 -0.02 3.57
N GLU A 52 -8.41 -0.32 2.29
CA GLU A 52 -9.48 -0.86 1.45
C GLU A 52 -9.50 -2.38 1.49
N ARG A 53 -8.32 -3.02 1.37
CA ARG A 53 -8.19 -4.49 1.38
C ARG A 53 -6.85 -4.93 1.94
N THR A 54 -6.81 -6.17 2.42
CA THR A 54 -5.58 -6.86 2.82
C THR A 54 -5.73 -8.36 2.58
N GLY A 55 -4.63 -9.03 2.22
CA GLY A 55 -4.62 -10.43 1.84
C GLY A 55 -3.42 -10.77 0.98
N SER A 56 -3.40 -11.99 0.47
CA SER A 56 -2.46 -12.46 -0.55
C SER A 56 -2.70 -11.81 -1.93
N HIS A 57 -1.73 -11.90 -2.84
CA HIS A 57 -1.94 -11.43 -4.23
C HIS A 57 -3.15 -12.11 -4.87
N ASP A 58 -3.31 -13.42 -4.64
CA ASP A 58 -4.40 -14.24 -5.15
C ASP A 58 -5.77 -13.79 -4.62
N GLU A 59 -5.86 -13.40 -3.36
CA GLU A 59 -7.11 -12.90 -2.78
C GLU A 59 -7.45 -11.51 -3.30
N LEU A 60 -6.44 -10.68 -3.58
CA LEU A 60 -6.65 -9.28 -3.92
C LEU A 60 -6.86 -9.02 -5.41
N PHE A 61 -6.26 -9.79 -6.31
CA PHE A 61 -6.22 -9.49 -7.75
C PHE A 61 -6.86 -10.53 -8.67
N ARG A 62 -7.64 -11.47 -8.12
CA ARG A 62 -8.54 -12.32 -8.92
C ARG A 62 -9.71 -11.55 -9.54
#